data_AF-A0A495ZJ57-F1
#
_entry.id   AF-A0A495ZJ57-F1
#
_cell.length_a   1.000
_cell.length_b   1.000
_cell.length_c   1.000
_cell.angle_alpha   90.00
_cell.angle_beta   90.00
_cell.angle_gamma   90.00
#
_symmetry.space_group_name_H-M   'P 1'
#
loop_
_entity.id
_entity.type
_entity.pdbx_description
1 polymer ?
#
loop_
_entity_poly.entity_id
_entity_poly.type
_entity_poly.pdbx_seq_one_letter_code
_entity_poly.pdbx_strand_id
1 'polypeptide(L)'
;MGPHLLLDKSVLQSLSDEETLCLNNYYLVVYAPVQFVDILQYKEKNKIKNIAHKIQPINPCYTMYYRISIAHNLLDRNFPERLPSRIDAKLSGRKELAFAPHPEKEVLRCWKAGEFATATQVLSERLRSSTRSTDLDKLRKDYNFPSVTSLTELKSATLAFCETTDPQQQSANLEFLLDEADLMNIAEPIRSRWSECGKPSLREYAPYAYYCLTVFVAFYTAIANGLIGPRASRVSLEYLLYLPFCQVFCSDDPFHKQFTSLFLGDMRKQQDFVDSPELKQDLNNIYAYWQSVSDAERKAYQEKYAYYPPALSDSITLQLWEKYMPPRTKRKKYREEWEDIYAPYDKHYECSQEEEELVQEIVDIVKEVRRERARAAAADLPSNT
;
A
#
# COMPACT_ATOMS: atom_id res chain seq x y z
N MET A 1 8.20 2.94 16.02
CA MET A 1 8.06 2.11 14.80
C MET A 1 9.18 2.44 13.85
N GLY A 2 9.56 1.53 12.95
CA GLY A 2 10.67 1.73 12.01
C GLY A 2 10.24 2.29 10.65
N PRO A 3 11.10 2.15 9.62
CA PRO A 3 10.85 2.69 8.30
C PRO A 3 9.57 2.15 7.65
N HIS A 4 8.93 2.96 6.82
CA HIS A 4 7.76 2.54 6.03
C HIS A 4 8.20 1.61 4.90
N LEU A 5 7.69 0.37 4.93
CA LEU A 5 8.07 -0.67 3.98
C LEU A 5 6.88 -1.08 3.12
N LEU A 6 6.95 -0.83 1.81
CA LEU A 6 6.03 -1.41 0.84
C LEU A 6 6.58 -2.77 0.39
N LEU A 7 5.70 -3.76 0.35
CA LEU A 7 6.02 -5.12 -0.08
C LEU A 7 5.18 -5.51 -1.28
N ASP A 8 5.79 -6.16 -2.26
CA ASP A 8 5.01 -6.91 -3.23
C ASP A 8 4.51 -8.25 -2.64
N LYS A 9 3.68 -8.96 -3.39
CA LYS A 9 3.18 -10.28 -3.02
C LYS A 9 4.30 -11.32 -2.90
N SER A 10 5.34 -11.24 -3.73
CA SER A 10 6.41 -12.26 -3.75
C SER A 10 7.18 -12.29 -2.43
N VAL A 11 7.40 -11.13 -1.80
CA VAL A 11 8.01 -11.03 -0.48
C VAL A 11 7.12 -11.69 0.58
N LEU A 12 5.85 -11.31 0.69
CA LEU A 12 4.95 -11.90 1.70
C LEU A 12 4.80 -13.42 1.52
N GLN A 13 4.83 -13.91 0.28
CA GLN A 13 4.79 -15.33 0.02
C GLN A 13 6.05 -16.03 0.57
N SER A 14 7.23 -15.43 0.41
CA SER A 14 8.51 -16.07 0.68
C SER A 14 8.86 -16.14 2.17
N LEU A 15 8.39 -15.20 2.99
CA LEU A 15 8.74 -15.13 4.43
C LEU A 15 8.16 -16.31 5.24
N SER A 16 8.87 -16.79 6.26
CA SER A 16 8.31 -17.66 7.31
C SER A 16 7.48 -16.87 8.33
N ASP A 17 6.85 -17.55 9.29
CA ASP A 17 6.12 -16.89 10.37
C ASP A 17 7.07 -16.11 11.30
N GLU A 18 8.26 -16.65 11.56
CA GLU A 18 9.32 -16.01 12.35
C GLU A 18 9.88 -14.77 11.64
N GLU A 19 10.17 -14.88 10.35
CA GLU A 19 10.64 -13.76 9.53
C GLU A 19 9.56 -12.67 9.44
N THR A 20 8.29 -13.05 9.33
CA THR A 20 7.14 -12.14 9.36
C THR A 20 7.01 -11.44 10.71
N LEU A 21 7.25 -12.14 11.82
CA LEU A 21 7.25 -11.53 13.15
C LEU A 21 8.38 -10.49 13.27
N CYS A 22 9.59 -10.82 12.82
CA CYS A 22 10.71 -9.88 12.76
C CYS A 22 10.39 -8.66 11.90
N LEU A 23 9.82 -8.87 10.71
CA LEU A 23 9.41 -7.80 9.81
C LEU A 23 8.51 -6.78 10.53
N ASN A 24 7.45 -7.26 11.20
CA ASN A 24 6.48 -6.40 11.89
C ASN A 24 7.06 -5.71 13.14
N ASN A 25 8.15 -6.23 13.71
CA ASN A 25 8.84 -5.58 14.83
C ASN A 25 9.69 -4.38 14.38
N TYR A 26 10.26 -4.44 13.17
CA TYR A 26 11.22 -3.44 12.70
C TYR A 26 10.72 -2.53 11.60
N TYR A 27 9.61 -2.84 10.94
CA TYR A 27 9.07 -2.02 9.86
C TYR A 27 7.62 -1.64 10.11
N LEU A 28 7.24 -0.45 9.63
CA LEU A 28 5.84 -0.11 9.46
C LEU A 28 5.41 -0.56 8.06
N VAL A 29 4.78 -1.73 7.97
CA VAL A 29 4.40 -2.32 6.69
C VAL A 29 3.24 -1.54 6.08
N VAL A 30 3.46 -1.08 4.84
CA VAL A 30 2.51 -0.34 4.03
C VAL A 30 1.73 -1.33 3.17
N TYR A 31 0.45 -1.52 3.51
CA TYR A 31 -0.45 -2.45 2.82
C TYR A 31 -1.23 -1.71 1.74
N ALA A 32 -0.75 -1.81 0.50
CA ALA A 32 -1.40 -1.18 -0.64
C ALA A 32 -2.56 -2.04 -1.19
N PRO A 33 -3.67 -1.42 -1.66
CA PRO A 33 -4.81 -2.13 -2.26
C PRO A 33 -4.45 -3.12 -3.37
N VAL A 34 -3.46 -2.78 -4.20
CA VAL A 34 -2.96 -3.65 -5.29
C VAL A 34 -2.48 -5.00 -4.76
N GLN A 35 -1.90 -5.03 -3.55
CA GLN A 35 -1.39 -6.26 -2.96
C GLN A 35 -2.51 -7.27 -2.71
N PHE A 36 -3.71 -6.81 -2.37
CA PHE A 36 -4.86 -7.68 -2.16
C PHE A 36 -5.41 -8.22 -3.48
N VAL A 37 -5.41 -7.41 -4.53
CA VAL A 37 -5.75 -7.85 -5.88
C VAL A 37 -4.73 -8.89 -6.38
N ASP A 38 -3.45 -8.67 -6.12
CA ASP A 38 -2.35 -9.54 -6.51
C ASP A 38 -2.38 -10.89 -5.77
N ILE A 39 -2.66 -10.88 -4.46
CA ILE A 39 -2.85 -12.11 -3.66
C ILE A 39 -4.06 -12.91 -4.17
N LEU A 40 -5.16 -12.23 -4.53
CA LEU A 40 -6.38 -12.90 -5.01
C LEU A 40 -6.16 -13.66 -6.33
N GLN A 41 -5.11 -13.35 -7.09
CA GLN A 41 -4.77 -14.08 -8.32
C GLN A 41 -4.26 -15.51 -8.06
N TYR A 42 -3.92 -15.88 -6.83
CA TYR A 42 -3.62 -17.27 -6.52
C TYR A 42 -4.87 -18.14 -6.69
N LYS A 43 -4.72 -19.24 -7.44
CA LYS A 43 -5.78 -20.25 -7.59
C LYS A 43 -6.00 -21.06 -6.30
N GLU A 44 -4.95 -21.22 -5.51
CA GLU A 44 -4.94 -22.04 -4.30
C GLU A 44 -5.41 -21.23 -3.08
N LYS A 45 -6.64 -21.50 -2.62
CA LYS A 45 -7.25 -20.87 -1.43
C LYS A 45 -6.40 -20.97 -0.18
N ASN A 46 -5.73 -22.11 0.03
CA ASN A 46 -4.83 -22.31 1.18
C ASN A 46 -3.63 -21.36 1.13
N LYS A 47 -3.11 -21.08 -0.06
CA LYS A 47 -2.00 -20.12 -0.23
C LYS A 47 -2.43 -18.70 0.11
N ILE A 48 -3.61 -18.28 -0.34
CA ILE A 48 -4.21 -16.99 0.04
C ILE A 48 -4.37 -16.90 1.56
N LYS A 49 -4.92 -17.95 2.18
CA LYS A 49 -5.12 -17.99 3.64
C LYS A 49 -3.78 -17.89 4.40
N ASN A 50 -2.75 -18.61 3.96
CA ASN A 50 -1.43 -18.56 4.58
C ASN A 50 -0.81 -17.17 4.48
N ILE A 51 -0.91 -16.50 3.33
CA ILE A 51 -0.43 -15.13 3.18
C ILE A 51 -1.26 -14.16 4.06
N ALA A 52 -2.57 -14.34 4.12
CA ALA A 52 -3.44 -13.54 4.98
C ALA A 52 -3.06 -13.66 6.47
N HIS A 53 -2.61 -14.83 6.93
CA HIS A 53 -2.13 -14.99 8.31
C HIS A 53 -0.84 -14.20 8.60
N LYS A 54 0.00 -13.96 7.61
CA LYS A 54 1.22 -13.14 7.74
C LYS A 54 0.93 -11.63 7.82
N ILE A 55 -0.25 -11.20 7.34
CA ILE A 55 -0.71 -9.82 7.47
C ILE A 55 -1.30 -9.65 8.88
N GLN A 56 -0.51 -9.01 9.75
CA GLN A 56 -0.88 -8.79 11.14
C GLN A 56 -1.90 -7.64 11.26
N PRO A 57 -2.94 -7.79 12.13
CA PRO A 57 -3.92 -6.74 12.36
C PRO A 57 -3.40 -5.61 13.27
N ILE A 58 -2.22 -5.77 13.87
CA ILE A 58 -1.61 -4.81 14.79
C ILE A 58 -0.83 -3.78 13.97
N ASN A 59 -1.33 -2.54 13.93
CA ASN A 59 -0.76 -1.40 13.17
C ASN A 59 -0.58 -1.55 11.65
N PRO A 60 -1.55 -2.10 10.89
CA PRO A 60 -1.44 -2.09 9.44
C PRO A 60 -1.60 -0.66 8.91
N CYS A 61 -0.56 -0.19 8.20
CA CYS A 61 -0.62 1.06 7.47
C CYS A 61 -1.29 0.80 6.11
N TYR A 62 -2.62 0.73 6.09
CA TYR A 62 -3.37 0.60 4.85
C TYR A 62 -3.33 1.91 4.06
N THR A 63 -3.05 1.83 2.77
CA THR A 63 -3.09 2.99 1.89
C THR A 63 -4.44 3.11 1.19
N MET A 64 -4.87 4.34 0.98
CA MET A 64 -6.04 4.61 0.15
C MET A 64 -5.77 4.20 -1.30
N TYR A 65 -6.81 3.72 -2.00
CA TYR A 65 -6.70 3.33 -3.40
C TYR A 65 -6.20 4.48 -4.28
N TYR A 66 -5.19 4.22 -5.11
CA TYR A 66 -4.48 5.26 -5.88
C TYR A 66 -5.41 6.14 -6.71
N ARG A 67 -6.50 5.61 -7.26
CA ARG A 67 -7.50 6.39 -8.03
C ARG A 67 -8.18 7.45 -7.17
N ILE A 68 -8.52 7.07 -5.94
CA ILE A 68 -9.06 8.00 -4.95
C ILE A 68 -7.99 9.04 -4.60
N SER A 69 -6.72 8.62 -4.43
CA SER A 69 -5.61 9.54 -4.16
C SER A 69 -5.38 10.54 -5.30
N ILE A 70 -5.45 10.11 -6.57
CA ILE A 70 -5.39 10.98 -7.74
C ILE A 70 -6.56 11.96 -7.73
N ALA A 71 -7.79 11.48 -7.57
CA ALA A 71 -8.98 12.32 -7.54
C ALA A 71 -8.91 13.38 -6.43
N HIS A 72 -8.53 12.99 -5.22
CA HIS A 72 -8.34 13.92 -4.11
C HIS A 72 -7.21 14.92 -4.40
N ASN A 73 -6.09 14.51 -5.00
CA ASN A 73 -5.02 15.45 -5.33
C ASN A 73 -5.43 16.44 -6.43
N LEU A 74 -6.30 16.03 -7.35
CA LEU A 74 -6.83 16.88 -8.43
C LEU A 74 -8.01 17.77 -8.00
N LEU A 75 -8.66 17.51 -6.86
CA LEU A 75 -9.82 18.26 -6.37
C LEU A 75 -9.57 19.03 -5.07
N ASP A 76 -8.71 18.52 -4.18
CA ASP A 76 -8.42 19.10 -2.87
C ASP A 76 -7.10 19.89 -2.89
N ARG A 77 -7.11 21.12 -2.37
CA ARG A 77 -5.89 21.94 -2.23
C ARG A 77 -4.97 21.43 -1.11
N ASN A 78 -5.51 20.65 -0.17
CA ASN A 78 -4.82 20.19 1.02
C ASN A 78 -4.54 18.68 1.00
N PHE A 79 -4.35 18.08 -0.18
CA PHE A 79 -3.97 16.67 -0.26
C PHE A 79 -2.65 16.46 0.50
N PRO A 80 -2.63 15.62 1.55
CA PRO A 80 -1.41 15.41 2.32
C PRO A 80 -0.36 14.71 1.46
N GLU A 81 0.88 15.23 1.46
CA GLU A 81 2.05 14.59 0.82
C GLU A 81 2.47 13.28 1.50
N ARG A 82 1.79 12.90 2.59
CA ARG A 82 1.99 11.67 3.33
C ARG A 82 0.70 10.88 3.34
N LEU A 83 0.81 9.56 3.50
CA LEU A 83 -0.34 8.69 3.73
C LEU A 83 -1.24 9.37 4.75
N PRO A 84 -2.52 9.65 4.43
CA PRO A 84 -3.48 10.00 5.45
C PRO A 84 -3.60 8.76 6.34
N SER A 85 -2.79 8.72 7.39
CA SER A 85 -3.06 7.84 8.50
C SER A 85 -4.42 8.25 9.07
N ARG A 86 -5.11 7.34 9.76
CA ARG A 86 -6.36 7.67 10.47
C ARG A 86 -6.19 8.87 11.45
N ILE A 87 -4.94 9.23 11.76
CA ILE A 87 -4.49 10.34 12.59
C ILE A 87 -4.55 11.69 11.84
N ASP A 88 -4.24 11.73 10.54
CA ASP A 88 -4.26 12.96 9.73
C ASP A 88 -5.71 13.47 9.47
N ALA A 89 -6.68 12.55 9.40
CA ALA A 89 -8.10 12.89 9.28
C ALA A 89 -8.67 13.58 10.54
N LYS A 90 -8.14 13.26 11.74
CA LYS A 90 -8.55 13.90 13.00
C LYS A 90 -7.89 15.26 13.20
N LEU A 91 -6.62 15.42 12.83
CA LEU A 91 -5.88 16.70 12.93
C LEU A 91 -6.39 17.76 11.94
N SER A 92 -6.95 17.34 10.80
CA SER A 92 -7.55 18.23 9.80
C SER A 92 -9.01 18.64 10.09
N GLY A 93 -9.57 18.24 11.24
CA GLY A 93 -10.96 18.54 11.61
C GLY A 93 -12.03 17.79 10.82
N ARG A 94 -11.64 16.87 9.93
CA ARG A 94 -12.56 16.09 9.07
C ARG A 94 -13.04 14.82 9.80
N LYS A 95 -13.90 15.02 10.81
CA LYS A 95 -14.50 13.92 11.61
C LYS A 95 -15.27 12.88 10.78
N GLU A 96 -15.79 13.26 9.61
CA GLU A 96 -16.67 12.40 8.81
C GLU A 96 -15.95 11.30 8.03
N LEU A 97 -14.63 11.42 7.79
CA LEU A 97 -13.85 10.39 7.07
C LEU A 97 -13.39 9.22 7.94
N ALA A 98 -13.66 9.25 9.25
CA ALA A 98 -12.99 8.38 10.23
C ALA A 98 -13.65 7.00 10.48
N PHE A 99 -14.80 6.71 9.86
CA PHE A 99 -15.70 5.65 10.35
C PHE A 99 -15.97 4.46 9.42
N ALA A 100 -15.53 4.47 8.15
CA ALA A 100 -15.62 3.27 7.31
C ALA A 100 -14.37 2.37 7.50
N PRO A 101 -14.52 1.07 7.81
CA PRO A 101 -13.39 0.15 7.78
C PRO A 101 -12.82 0.07 6.36
N HIS A 102 -11.49 0.12 6.24
CA HIS A 102 -10.80 -0.03 4.96
C HIS A 102 -11.21 -1.37 4.32
N PRO A 103 -11.63 -1.44 3.03
CA PRO A 103 -12.12 -2.68 2.41
C PRO A 103 -11.16 -3.87 2.57
N GLU A 104 -9.87 -3.60 2.57
CA GLU A 104 -8.76 -4.52 2.80
C GLU A 104 -8.82 -5.23 4.16
N LYS A 105 -9.31 -4.56 5.20
CA LYS A 105 -9.53 -5.18 6.51
C LYS A 105 -10.62 -6.26 6.42
N GLU A 106 -11.69 -5.97 5.69
CA GLU A 106 -12.79 -6.91 5.49
C GLU A 106 -12.38 -8.09 4.59
N VAL A 107 -11.62 -7.82 3.54
CA VAL A 107 -11.00 -8.85 2.69
C VAL A 107 -10.10 -9.76 3.53
N LEU A 108 -9.27 -9.18 4.40
CA LEU A 108 -8.37 -9.94 5.26
C LEU A 108 -9.14 -10.83 6.25
N ARG A 109 -10.20 -10.30 6.87
CA ARG A 109 -11.12 -11.07 7.72
C ARG A 109 -11.71 -12.25 6.95
N CYS A 110 -12.23 -11.99 5.75
CA CYS A 110 -12.82 -13.01 4.87
C CYS A 110 -11.81 -14.12 4.54
N TRP A 111 -10.58 -13.78 4.13
CA TRP A 111 -9.56 -14.78 3.81
C TRP A 111 -9.16 -15.63 5.02
N LYS A 112 -9.02 -15.02 6.20
CA LYS A 112 -8.73 -15.76 7.45
C LYS A 112 -9.88 -16.71 7.82
N ALA A 113 -11.13 -16.31 7.56
CA ALA A 113 -12.33 -17.13 7.77
C ALA A 113 -12.59 -18.16 6.65
N GLY A 114 -11.89 -18.08 5.51
CA GLY A 114 -12.13 -18.92 4.33
C GLY A 114 -13.30 -18.46 3.44
N GLU A 115 -13.81 -17.24 3.64
CA GLU A 115 -14.93 -16.62 2.92
C GLU A 115 -14.47 -15.97 1.59
N PHE A 116 -13.84 -16.75 0.70
CA PHE A 116 -13.18 -16.19 -0.51
C PHE A 116 -14.14 -15.52 -1.49
N ALA A 117 -15.39 -15.97 -1.61
CA ALA A 117 -16.38 -15.37 -2.52
C ALA A 117 -16.70 -13.93 -2.12
N THR A 118 -16.90 -13.68 -0.83
CA THR A 118 -17.13 -12.35 -0.26
C THR A 118 -15.92 -11.44 -0.49
N ALA A 119 -14.70 -11.95 -0.26
CA ALA A 119 -13.47 -11.20 -0.53
C ALA A 119 -13.36 -10.78 -2.01
N THR A 120 -13.67 -11.69 -2.94
CA THR A 120 -13.70 -11.39 -4.38
C THR A 120 -14.75 -10.34 -4.71
N GLN A 121 -15.93 -10.39 -4.09
CA GLN A 121 -16.98 -9.40 -4.29
C GLN A 121 -16.52 -8.01 -3.85
N VAL A 122 -15.90 -7.89 -2.68
CA VAL A 122 -15.34 -6.63 -2.14
C VAL A 122 -14.27 -6.06 -3.06
N LEU A 123 -13.42 -6.91 -3.65
CA LEU A 123 -12.35 -6.47 -4.56
C LEU A 123 -12.77 -6.37 -6.03
N SER A 124 -14.01 -6.73 -6.38
CA SER A 124 -14.39 -7.03 -7.77
C SER A 124 -14.15 -5.87 -8.75
N GLU A 125 -14.45 -4.63 -8.35
CA GLU A 125 -14.20 -3.43 -9.16
C GLU A 125 -12.70 -3.19 -9.38
N ARG A 126 -11.90 -3.33 -8.32
CA ARG A 126 -10.44 -3.18 -8.37
C ARG A 126 -9.81 -4.28 -9.22
N LEU A 127 -10.28 -5.51 -9.06
CA LEU A 127 -9.82 -6.65 -9.85
C LEU A 127 -10.05 -6.40 -11.34
N ARG A 128 -11.27 -6.02 -11.74
CA ARG A 128 -11.59 -5.68 -13.14
C ARG A 128 -10.69 -4.59 -13.70
N SER A 129 -10.40 -3.59 -12.89
CA SER A 129 -9.56 -2.46 -13.25
C SER A 129 -8.10 -2.86 -13.44
N SER A 130 -7.53 -3.64 -12.51
CA SER A 130 -6.13 -4.06 -12.55
C SER A 130 -5.87 -5.20 -13.55
N THR A 131 -6.88 -5.97 -13.93
CA THR A 131 -6.77 -7.04 -14.96
C THR A 131 -7.28 -6.60 -16.33
N ARG A 132 -7.61 -5.32 -16.52
CA ARG A 132 -8.02 -4.80 -17.83
C ARG A 132 -6.86 -5.01 -18.82
N SER A 133 -7.09 -5.82 -19.84
CA SER A 133 -6.13 -5.97 -20.93
C SER A 133 -6.01 -4.63 -21.66
N THR A 134 -4.84 -4.02 -21.62
CA THR A 134 -4.58 -2.81 -22.37
C THR A 134 -4.43 -3.15 -23.85
N ASP A 135 -5.29 -2.58 -24.69
CA ASP A 135 -5.11 -2.61 -26.14
C ASP A 135 -4.01 -1.60 -26.51
N LEU A 136 -2.79 -2.11 -26.69
CA LEU A 136 -1.61 -1.30 -27.01
C LEU A 136 -1.72 -0.64 -28.38
N ASP A 137 -2.42 -1.27 -29.33
CA ASP A 137 -2.59 -0.71 -30.67
C ASP A 137 -3.58 0.46 -30.65
N LYS A 138 -4.63 0.36 -29.82
CA LYS A 138 -5.50 1.50 -29.54
C LYS A 138 -4.75 2.63 -28.84
N LEU A 139 -4.00 2.33 -27.79
CA LEU A 139 -3.23 3.35 -27.08
C LEU A 139 -2.21 4.06 -27.96
N ARG A 140 -1.50 3.36 -28.85
CA ARG A 140 -0.54 3.97 -29.78
C ARG A 140 -1.21 4.87 -30.83
N LYS A 141 -2.47 4.63 -31.16
CA LYS A 141 -3.25 5.47 -32.07
C LYS A 141 -3.77 6.72 -31.37
N ASP A 142 -4.26 6.54 -30.14
CA ASP A 142 -4.87 7.61 -29.36
C ASP A 142 -3.82 8.52 -28.71
N TYR A 143 -2.61 8.00 -28.46
CA TYR A 143 -1.51 8.71 -27.82
C TYR A 143 -0.18 8.52 -28.55
N ASN A 144 0.49 9.65 -28.83
CA ASN A 144 1.81 9.65 -29.45
C ASN A 144 2.92 9.56 -28.40
N PHE A 145 3.09 8.37 -27.79
CA PHE A 145 4.13 8.15 -26.79
C PHE A 145 5.54 8.37 -27.37
N PRO A 146 6.52 8.82 -26.56
CA PRO A 146 7.90 8.98 -27.00
C PRO A 146 8.50 7.72 -27.62
N SER A 147 9.38 7.90 -28.60
CA SER A 147 10.24 6.81 -29.08
C SER A 147 11.56 6.81 -28.32
N VAL A 148 11.92 5.66 -27.75
CA VAL A 148 13.11 5.49 -26.91
C VAL A 148 13.73 4.12 -27.17
N THR A 149 15.05 4.00 -27.02
CA THR A 149 15.78 2.74 -27.27
C THR A 149 16.32 2.07 -26.01
N SER A 150 16.31 2.77 -24.88
CA SER A 150 16.82 2.27 -23.61
C SER A 150 16.03 2.78 -22.40
N LEU A 151 16.14 2.08 -21.27
CA LEU A 151 15.57 2.55 -20.00
C LEU A 151 16.25 3.81 -19.46
N THR A 152 17.51 4.04 -19.82
CA THR A 152 18.24 5.26 -19.47
C THR A 152 17.59 6.48 -20.10
N GLU A 153 17.14 6.37 -21.36
CA GLU A 153 16.42 7.43 -22.08
C GLU A 153 14.96 7.56 -21.64
N LEU A 154 14.36 6.47 -21.15
CA LEU A 154 12.94 6.43 -20.82
C LEU A 154 12.53 7.49 -19.80
N LYS A 155 13.32 7.71 -18.74
CA LYS A 155 12.99 8.70 -17.70
C LYS A 155 12.99 10.12 -18.27
N SER A 156 14.03 10.52 -18.99
CA SER A 156 14.12 11.87 -19.55
C SER A 156 13.05 12.12 -20.61
N ALA A 157 12.78 11.15 -21.48
CA ALA A 157 11.71 11.25 -22.48
C ALA A 157 10.31 11.34 -21.84
N THR A 158 10.06 10.57 -20.78
CA THR A 158 8.80 10.62 -20.02
C THR A 158 8.60 12.00 -19.38
N LEU A 159 9.64 12.54 -18.73
CA LEU A 159 9.55 13.85 -18.10
C LEU A 159 9.34 14.95 -19.14
N ALA A 160 10.06 14.92 -20.26
CA ALA A 160 9.86 15.88 -21.35
C ALA A 160 8.43 15.84 -21.93
N PHE A 161 7.84 14.64 -22.03
CA PHE A 161 6.46 14.47 -22.46
C PHE A 161 5.44 15.02 -21.44
N CYS A 162 5.67 14.77 -20.15
CA CYS A 162 4.75 15.19 -19.08
C CYS A 162 4.87 16.69 -18.75
N GLU A 163 6.05 17.29 -18.91
CA GLU A 163 6.39 18.67 -18.56
C GLU A 163 6.39 19.64 -19.77
N THR A 164 5.75 19.24 -20.86
CA THR A 164 5.54 20.09 -22.03
C THR A 164 4.89 21.44 -21.65
N THR A 165 5.31 22.51 -22.34
CA THR A 165 4.70 23.85 -22.21
C THR A 165 3.49 24.03 -23.13
N ASP A 166 3.21 23.08 -24.03
CA ASP A 166 2.06 23.13 -24.91
C ASP A 166 0.75 22.91 -24.12
N PRO A 167 -0.17 23.90 -24.06
CA PRO A 167 -1.43 23.77 -23.34
C PRO A 167 -2.34 22.65 -23.87
N GLN A 168 -2.26 22.33 -25.17
CA GLN A 168 -3.05 21.25 -25.76
C GLN A 168 -2.57 19.90 -25.23
N GLN A 169 -1.25 19.66 -25.29
CA GLN A 169 -0.68 18.44 -24.73
C GLN A 169 -0.85 18.35 -23.20
N GLN A 170 -0.78 19.45 -22.45
CA GLN A 170 -1.08 19.42 -21.00
C GLN A 170 -2.53 18.98 -20.73
N SER A 171 -3.48 19.47 -21.54
CA SER A 171 -4.88 19.04 -21.46
C SER A 171 -5.02 17.56 -21.83
N ALA A 172 -4.35 17.11 -22.89
CA ALA A 172 -4.33 15.70 -23.29
C ALA A 172 -3.71 14.78 -22.23
N ASN A 173 -2.68 15.24 -21.52
CA ASN A 173 -2.05 14.52 -20.41
C ASN A 173 -3.02 14.37 -19.22
N LEU A 174 -3.81 15.41 -18.92
CA LEU A 174 -4.87 15.30 -17.92
C LEU A 174 -5.95 14.31 -18.36
N GLU A 175 -6.42 14.38 -19.60
CA GLU A 175 -7.42 13.43 -20.13
C GLU A 175 -6.91 11.99 -20.08
N PHE A 176 -5.66 11.77 -20.49
CA PHE A 176 -5.00 10.47 -20.39
C PHE A 176 -4.99 9.96 -18.94
N LEU A 177 -4.58 10.79 -17.99
CA LEU A 177 -4.56 10.42 -16.58
C LEU A 177 -5.96 10.07 -16.07
N LEU A 178 -6.99 10.83 -16.45
CA LEU A 178 -8.37 10.61 -16.03
C LEU A 178 -8.95 9.33 -16.64
N ASP A 179 -8.69 9.05 -17.92
CA ASP A 179 -9.12 7.79 -18.55
C ASP A 179 -8.38 6.59 -17.95
N GLU A 180 -7.06 6.69 -17.79
CA GLU A 180 -6.24 5.61 -17.27
C GLU A 180 -6.54 5.31 -15.79
N ALA A 181 -6.84 6.33 -15.00
CA ALA A 181 -7.29 6.19 -13.62
C ALA A 181 -8.80 5.94 -13.48
N ASP A 182 -9.56 5.83 -14.58
CA ASP A 182 -11.02 5.60 -14.58
C ASP A 182 -11.79 6.63 -13.74
N LEU A 183 -11.43 7.89 -13.92
CA LEU A 183 -11.99 9.06 -13.25
C LEU A 183 -12.82 9.93 -14.21
N MET A 184 -13.13 9.43 -15.40
CA MET A 184 -13.88 10.17 -16.42
C MET A 184 -15.28 10.59 -15.95
N ASN A 185 -15.89 9.82 -15.04
CA ASN A 185 -17.16 10.16 -14.40
C ASN A 185 -17.12 11.43 -13.53
N ILE A 186 -15.93 11.85 -13.08
CA ILE A 186 -15.73 13.07 -12.28
C ILE A 186 -14.82 14.09 -12.99
N ALA A 187 -14.61 13.94 -14.29
CA ALA A 187 -13.69 14.78 -15.04
C ALA A 187 -14.11 16.26 -15.09
N GLU A 188 -15.42 16.55 -15.16
CA GLU A 188 -15.90 17.93 -15.30
C GLU A 188 -15.57 18.81 -14.08
N PRO A 189 -15.83 18.38 -12.83
CA PRO A 189 -15.33 19.09 -11.64
C PRO A 189 -13.81 19.31 -11.64
N ILE A 190 -13.03 18.33 -12.10
CA ILE A 190 -11.56 18.41 -12.16
C ILE A 190 -11.13 19.48 -13.19
N ARG A 191 -11.71 19.45 -14.40
CA ARG A 191 -11.43 20.40 -15.48
C ARG A 191 -11.78 21.82 -15.10
N SER A 192 -12.95 22.02 -14.49
CA SER A 192 -13.39 23.34 -14.01
C SER A 192 -12.40 23.91 -13.01
N ARG A 193 -12.04 23.16 -11.96
CA ARG A 193 -11.07 23.61 -10.95
C ARG A 193 -9.70 23.90 -11.55
N TRP A 194 -9.18 23.02 -12.41
CA TRP A 194 -7.87 23.23 -13.04
C TRP A 194 -7.88 24.48 -13.93
N SER A 195 -8.98 24.73 -14.65
CA SER A 195 -9.17 25.91 -15.47
C SER A 195 -9.29 27.20 -14.64
N GLU A 196 -10.03 27.17 -13.53
CA GLU A 196 -10.13 28.29 -12.58
C GLU A 196 -8.79 28.68 -11.97
N CYS A 197 -7.88 27.71 -11.79
CA CYS A 197 -6.51 27.95 -11.35
C CYS A 197 -5.59 28.47 -12.46
N GLY A 198 -6.09 28.69 -13.68
CA GLY A 198 -5.30 29.17 -14.82
C GLY A 198 -4.54 28.08 -15.57
N LYS A 199 -4.95 26.80 -15.42
CA LYS A 199 -4.31 25.62 -16.04
C LYS A 199 -2.80 25.53 -15.78
N PRO A 200 -2.35 25.57 -14.50
CA PRO A 200 -0.95 25.41 -14.16
C PRO A 200 -0.45 24.00 -14.53
N SER A 201 0.88 23.82 -14.53
CA SER A 201 1.46 22.49 -14.76
C SER A 201 0.92 21.47 -13.75
N LEU A 202 0.67 20.23 -14.18
CA LEU A 202 0.19 19.18 -13.25
C LEU A 202 1.16 18.93 -12.11
N ARG A 203 2.47 19.12 -12.34
CA ARG A 203 3.52 18.99 -11.33
C ARG A 203 3.30 19.95 -10.15
N GLU A 204 2.94 21.20 -10.43
CA GLU A 204 2.69 22.21 -9.40
C GLU A 204 1.27 22.11 -8.84
N TYR A 205 0.29 21.81 -9.70
CA TYR A 205 -1.12 21.75 -9.36
C TYR A 205 -1.49 20.56 -8.48
N ALA A 206 -0.98 19.38 -8.84
CA ALA A 206 -1.34 18.10 -8.26
C ALA A 206 -0.12 17.13 -8.33
N PRO A 207 0.87 17.29 -7.42
CA PRO A 207 2.15 16.57 -7.52
C PRO A 207 2.04 15.04 -7.52
N TYR A 208 1.08 14.47 -6.78
CA TYR A 208 0.86 13.01 -6.77
C TYR A 208 0.19 12.53 -8.07
N ALA A 209 -0.79 13.28 -8.59
CA ALA A 209 -1.41 13.01 -9.87
C ALA A 209 -0.38 13.09 -11.02
N TYR A 210 0.51 14.08 -10.98
CA TYR A 210 1.66 14.18 -11.88
C TYR A 210 2.61 12.98 -11.75
N TYR A 211 2.95 12.56 -10.54
CA TYR A 211 3.75 11.36 -10.32
C TYR A 211 3.09 10.13 -10.97
N CYS A 212 1.79 9.89 -10.74
CA CYS A 212 1.07 8.79 -11.37
C CYS A 212 1.07 8.90 -12.90
N LEU A 213 0.89 10.11 -13.47
CA LEU A 213 1.01 10.34 -14.90
C LEU A 213 2.38 9.92 -15.43
N THR A 214 3.48 10.31 -14.76
CA THR A 214 4.83 9.92 -15.20
C THR A 214 5.03 8.40 -15.17
N VAL A 215 4.50 7.72 -14.16
CA VAL A 215 4.55 6.25 -14.05
C VAL A 215 3.77 5.59 -15.19
N PHE A 216 2.56 6.07 -15.50
CA PHE A 216 1.75 5.55 -16.61
C PHE A 216 2.40 5.80 -17.97
N VAL A 217 2.84 7.04 -18.24
CA VAL A 217 3.49 7.39 -19.51
C VAL A 217 4.76 6.57 -19.71
N ALA A 218 5.61 6.45 -18.69
CA ALA A 218 6.82 5.63 -18.80
C ALA A 218 6.49 4.17 -19.08
N PHE A 219 5.49 3.60 -18.39
CA PHE A 219 5.09 2.21 -18.59
C PHE A 219 4.63 1.94 -20.02
N TYR A 220 3.71 2.75 -20.53
CA TYR A 220 3.22 2.57 -21.90
C TYR A 220 4.26 2.91 -22.95
N THR A 221 5.13 3.87 -22.69
CA THR A 221 6.30 4.16 -23.54
C THR A 221 7.25 2.96 -23.58
N ALA A 222 7.54 2.33 -22.43
CA ALA A 222 8.40 1.16 -22.36
C ALA A 222 7.81 -0.04 -23.11
N ILE A 223 6.49 -0.28 -22.99
CA ILE A 223 5.82 -1.33 -23.76
C ILE A 223 5.82 -1.00 -25.24
N ALA A 224 5.49 0.24 -25.60
CA ALA A 224 5.41 0.67 -26.98
C ALA A 224 6.76 0.52 -27.71
N ASN A 225 7.86 0.72 -27.01
CA ASN A 225 9.21 0.58 -27.56
C ASN A 225 9.84 -0.81 -27.30
N GLY A 226 9.10 -1.77 -26.73
CA GLY A 226 9.59 -3.13 -26.47
C GLY A 226 10.68 -3.23 -25.39
N LEU A 227 10.79 -2.23 -24.51
CA LEU A 227 11.79 -2.18 -23.44
C LEU A 227 11.44 -3.08 -22.25
N ILE A 228 10.15 -3.38 -22.06
CA ILE A 228 9.67 -4.32 -21.04
C ILE A 228 8.86 -5.45 -21.69
N GLY A 229 9.02 -6.65 -21.14
CA GLY A 229 8.43 -7.86 -21.71
C GLY A 229 6.91 -7.98 -21.49
N PRO A 230 6.24 -8.93 -22.18
CA PRO A 230 4.80 -9.14 -22.12
C PRO A 230 4.28 -9.63 -20.75
N ARG A 231 5.20 -9.98 -19.83
CA ARG A 231 4.87 -10.37 -18.44
C ARG A 231 4.66 -9.15 -17.53
N ALA A 232 5.05 -7.96 -17.96
CA ALA A 232 4.78 -6.73 -17.22
C ALA A 232 3.26 -6.54 -17.13
N SER A 233 2.73 -6.69 -15.92
CA SER A 233 1.30 -6.60 -15.68
C SER A 233 0.94 -5.23 -15.13
N ARG A 234 -0.30 -4.81 -15.37
CA ARG A 234 -0.86 -3.60 -14.75
C ARG A 234 -0.86 -3.68 -13.21
N VAL A 235 -0.98 -4.88 -12.66
CA VAL A 235 -0.86 -5.14 -11.22
C VAL A 235 0.56 -4.83 -10.72
N SER A 236 1.59 -5.25 -11.44
CA SER A 236 2.99 -4.91 -11.11
C SER A 236 3.22 -3.39 -11.19
N LEU A 237 2.68 -2.72 -12.22
CA LEU A 237 2.74 -1.27 -12.35
C LEU A 237 2.12 -0.55 -11.14
N GLU A 238 0.97 -1.01 -10.67
CA GLU A 238 0.22 -0.35 -9.61
C GLU A 238 1.00 -0.24 -8.30
N TYR A 239 1.93 -1.15 -7.98
CA TYR A 239 2.81 -0.99 -6.81
C TYR A 239 3.66 0.28 -6.90
N LEU A 240 4.10 0.67 -8.11
CA LEU A 240 4.90 1.88 -8.31
C LEU A 240 4.11 3.16 -8.01
N LEU A 241 2.78 3.13 -8.15
CA LEU A 241 1.91 4.25 -7.79
C LEU A 241 1.89 4.52 -6.27
N TYR A 242 2.41 3.58 -5.46
CA TYR A 242 2.50 3.70 -4.01
C TYR A 242 3.92 3.97 -3.49
N LEU A 243 4.95 4.07 -4.34
CA LEU A 243 6.29 4.43 -3.87
C LEU A 243 6.31 5.74 -3.06
N PRO A 244 5.55 6.80 -3.39
CA PRO A 244 5.51 8.02 -2.58
C PRO A 244 5.07 7.81 -1.12
N PHE A 245 4.60 6.62 -0.76
CA PHE A 245 4.11 6.28 0.57
C PHE A 245 5.04 5.37 1.38
N CYS A 246 6.20 4.99 0.83
CA CYS A 246 7.19 4.19 1.55
C CYS A 246 8.59 4.84 1.55
N GLN A 247 9.41 4.45 2.52
CA GLN A 247 10.86 4.73 2.52
C GLN A 247 11.63 3.58 1.87
N VAL A 248 11.10 2.37 2.00
CA VAL A 248 11.71 1.15 1.45
C VAL A 248 10.65 0.43 0.62
N PHE A 249 11.02 0.04 -0.59
CA PHE A 249 10.23 -0.90 -1.40
C PHE A 249 11.00 -2.20 -1.54
N CYS A 250 10.37 -3.32 -1.22
CA CYS A 250 10.98 -4.63 -1.35
C CYS A 250 10.15 -5.53 -2.27
N SER A 251 10.85 -6.21 -3.18
CA SER A 251 10.26 -7.06 -4.20
C SER A 251 11.29 -8.03 -4.80
N ASP A 252 10.85 -9.23 -5.20
CA ASP A 252 11.63 -10.14 -6.05
C ASP A 252 11.24 -10.05 -7.54
N ASP A 253 10.14 -9.34 -7.86
CA ASP A 253 9.66 -9.21 -9.24
C ASP A 253 10.69 -8.52 -10.16
N PRO A 254 11.05 -9.14 -11.32
CA PRO A 254 12.02 -8.56 -12.26
C PRO A 254 11.62 -7.19 -12.83
N PHE A 255 10.31 -6.97 -13.05
CA PHE A 255 9.82 -5.66 -13.49
C PHE A 255 10.06 -4.61 -12.41
N HIS A 256 9.80 -4.91 -11.13
CA HIS A 256 10.10 -3.96 -10.05
C HIS A 256 11.60 -3.68 -9.94
N LYS A 257 12.46 -4.71 -9.99
CA LYS A 257 13.93 -4.54 -9.94
C LYS A 257 14.44 -3.61 -11.04
N GLN A 258 13.87 -3.72 -12.24
CA GLN A 258 14.26 -2.91 -13.39
C GLN A 258 13.65 -1.51 -13.36
N PHE A 259 12.34 -1.40 -13.10
CA PHE A 259 11.55 -0.20 -13.36
C PHE A 259 11.47 0.78 -12.18
N THR A 260 11.60 0.29 -10.94
CA THR A 260 11.49 1.14 -9.74
C THR A 260 12.58 2.20 -9.69
N SER A 261 13.79 1.88 -10.18
CA SER A 261 14.94 2.81 -10.22
C SER A 261 14.63 4.13 -10.96
N LEU A 262 13.66 4.13 -11.87
CA LEU A 262 13.22 5.32 -12.58
C LEU A 262 12.43 6.29 -11.70
N PHE A 263 11.84 5.84 -10.59
CA PHE A 263 10.89 6.62 -9.78
C PHE A 263 11.31 6.80 -8.32
N LEU A 264 12.30 6.03 -7.84
CA LEU A 264 12.83 6.23 -6.49
C LEU A 264 13.37 7.64 -6.33
N GLY A 265 12.91 8.32 -5.28
CA GLY A 265 13.41 9.65 -4.92
C GLY A 265 12.65 10.82 -5.56
N ASP A 266 11.69 10.58 -6.45
CA ASP A 266 11.01 11.65 -7.19
C ASP A 266 10.06 12.48 -6.30
N MET A 267 9.35 11.84 -5.37
CA MET A 267 8.44 12.53 -4.43
C MET A 267 8.97 12.61 -2.99
N ARG A 268 9.90 11.74 -2.60
CA ARG A 268 10.51 11.76 -1.26
C ARG A 268 12.02 11.80 -1.35
N LYS A 269 12.64 12.61 -0.51
CA LYS A 269 14.09 12.55 -0.34
C LYS A 269 14.44 11.19 0.26
N GLN A 270 15.24 10.43 -0.49
CA GLN A 270 15.79 9.13 -0.11
C GLN A 270 14.74 8.02 0.01
N GLN A 271 14.79 7.08 -0.92
CA GLN A 271 14.06 5.83 -0.88
C GLN A 271 15.00 4.72 -1.31
N ASP A 272 14.83 3.52 -0.75
CA ASP A 272 15.63 2.36 -1.13
C ASP A 272 14.75 1.27 -1.74
N PHE A 273 15.32 0.58 -2.72
CA PHE A 273 14.83 -0.71 -3.16
C PHE A 273 15.67 -1.80 -2.51
N VAL A 274 15.01 -2.82 -1.97
CA VAL A 274 15.66 -3.97 -1.32
C VAL A 274 15.20 -5.25 -1.99
N ASP A 275 16.15 -6.14 -2.31
CA ASP A 275 15.81 -7.43 -2.89
C ASP A 275 15.18 -8.36 -1.84
N SER A 276 14.14 -9.12 -2.22
CA SER A 276 13.42 -9.99 -1.28
C SER A 276 14.31 -11.02 -0.58
N PRO A 277 15.24 -11.73 -1.26
CA PRO A 277 16.12 -12.69 -0.61
C PRO A 277 17.06 -12.03 0.40
N GLU A 278 17.49 -10.79 0.14
CA GLU A 278 18.37 -10.03 1.03
C GLU A 278 17.65 -9.66 2.32
N LEU A 279 16.44 -9.09 2.22
CA LEU A 279 15.61 -8.80 3.40
C LEU A 279 15.28 -10.06 4.18
N LYS A 280 14.88 -11.13 3.48
CA LYS A 280 14.57 -12.41 4.12
C LYS A 280 15.76 -12.94 4.92
N GLN A 281 16.95 -12.96 4.33
CA GLN A 281 18.16 -13.44 4.99
C GLN A 281 18.49 -12.61 6.25
N ASP A 282 18.37 -11.29 6.16
CA ASP A 282 18.62 -10.40 7.31
C ASP A 282 17.60 -10.61 8.44
N LEU A 283 16.30 -10.74 8.11
CA LEU A 283 15.26 -11.03 9.11
C LEU A 283 15.49 -12.37 9.82
N ASN A 284 15.94 -13.39 9.08
CA ASN A 284 16.32 -14.68 9.65
C ASN A 284 17.56 -14.57 10.55
N ASN A 285 18.57 -13.80 10.14
CA ASN A 285 19.76 -13.54 10.97
C ASN A 285 19.39 -12.83 12.28
N ILE A 286 18.51 -11.83 12.21
CA ILE A 286 17.98 -11.12 13.37
C ILE A 286 17.22 -12.07 14.29
N TYR A 287 16.37 -12.94 13.72
CA TYR A 287 15.65 -13.93 14.50
C TYR A 287 16.61 -14.89 15.22
N ALA A 288 17.57 -15.46 14.50
CA ALA A 288 18.57 -16.38 15.05
C ALA A 288 19.41 -15.72 16.16
N TYR A 289 19.75 -14.45 16.02
CA TYR A 289 20.42 -13.68 17.07
C TYR A 289 19.56 -13.60 18.34
N TRP A 290 18.27 -13.30 18.23
CA TRP A 290 17.40 -13.22 19.41
C TRP A 290 17.13 -14.56 20.07
N GLN A 291 17.28 -15.68 19.34
CA GLN A 291 17.21 -17.02 19.92
C GLN A 291 18.49 -17.44 20.65
N SER A 292 19.63 -16.82 20.35
CA SER A 292 20.92 -17.18 20.96
C SER A 292 21.25 -16.40 22.23
N VAL A 293 20.60 -15.25 22.43
CA VAL A 293 20.78 -14.43 23.64
C VAL A 293 19.73 -14.76 24.71
N SER A 294 20.07 -14.54 25.97
CA SER A 294 19.15 -14.73 27.09
C SER A 294 18.03 -13.68 27.12
N ASP A 295 16.91 -14.01 27.76
CA ASP A 295 15.81 -13.05 27.97
C ASP A 295 16.26 -11.79 28.72
N ALA A 296 17.21 -11.94 29.65
CA ALA A 296 17.78 -10.82 30.39
C ALA A 296 18.56 -9.86 29.47
N GLU A 297 19.37 -10.40 28.55
CA GLU A 297 20.12 -9.61 27.55
C GLU A 297 19.17 -8.93 26.56
N ARG A 298 18.15 -9.66 26.09
CA ARG A 298 17.12 -9.11 25.21
C ARG A 298 16.36 -7.96 25.86
N LYS A 299 15.95 -8.12 27.11
CA LYS A 299 15.26 -7.06 27.87
C LYS A 299 16.16 -5.85 28.09
N ALA A 300 17.41 -6.06 28.51
CA ALA A 300 18.38 -4.99 28.69
C ALA A 300 18.64 -4.21 27.38
N TYR A 301 18.66 -4.92 26.25
CA TYR A 301 18.77 -4.29 24.94
C TYR A 301 17.55 -3.40 24.61
N GLN A 302 16.34 -3.94 24.79
CA GLN A 302 15.10 -3.21 24.54
C GLN A 302 14.94 -2.01 25.47
N GLU A 303 15.38 -2.09 26.72
CA GLU A 303 15.39 -0.96 27.64
C GLU A 303 16.33 0.16 27.18
N LYS A 304 17.48 -0.20 26.59
CA LYS A 304 18.50 0.74 26.15
C LYS A 304 18.20 1.38 24.80
N TYR A 305 17.68 0.59 23.85
CA TYR A 305 17.53 0.97 22.44
C TYR A 305 16.09 0.89 21.91
N ALA A 306 15.11 0.64 22.78
CA ALA A 306 13.71 0.45 22.40
C ALA A 306 13.55 -0.63 21.31
N TYR A 307 13.04 -0.24 20.15
CA TYR A 307 12.73 -1.13 19.03
C TYR A 307 13.83 -1.16 17.94
N TYR A 308 15.01 -0.59 18.20
CA TYR A 308 16.11 -0.64 17.22
C TYR A 308 16.51 -2.09 16.91
N PRO A 309 16.80 -2.43 15.64
CA PRO A 309 17.35 -3.74 15.26
C PRO A 309 18.65 -4.05 16.01
N PRO A 310 18.99 -5.33 16.26
CA PRO A 310 20.26 -5.71 16.85
C PRO A 310 21.44 -5.25 15.99
N ALA A 311 22.59 -5.03 16.63
CA ALA A 311 23.80 -4.51 15.98
C ALA A 311 24.57 -5.61 15.24
N LEU A 312 23.94 -6.24 14.27
CA LEU A 312 24.55 -7.29 13.47
C LEU A 312 25.37 -6.67 12.34
N SER A 313 26.55 -7.23 12.06
CA SER A 313 27.35 -6.87 10.88
C SER A 313 26.53 -7.13 9.61
N ASP A 314 26.59 -6.20 8.67
CA ASP A 314 25.92 -6.28 7.37
C ASP A 314 24.38 -6.37 7.42
N SER A 315 23.76 -6.04 8.55
CA SER A 315 22.29 -6.02 8.63
C SER A 315 21.69 -4.85 7.86
N ILE A 316 20.97 -5.16 6.79
CA ILE A 316 20.29 -4.15 5.99
C ILE A 316 19.19 -3.46 6.80
N THR A 317 18.50 -4.18 7.71
CA THR A 317 17.47 -3.59 8.56
C THR A 317 18.08 -2.54 9.48
N LEU A 318 19.26 -2.80 10.06
CA LEU A 318 19.96 -1.80 10.85
C LEU A 318 20.36 -0.58 10.02
N GLN A 319 20.95 -0.80 8.83
CA GLN A 319 21.36 0.29 7.93
C GLN A 319 20.18 1.17 7.51
N LEU A 320 19.04 0.57 7.18
CA LEU A 320 17.81 1.28 6.85
C LEU A 320 17.27 2.06 8.06
N TRP A 321 17.36 1.50 9.26
CA TRP A 321 17.01 2.21 10.49
C TRP A 321 17.93 3.41 10.74
N GLU A 322 19.24 3.27 10.59
CA GLU A 322 20.18 4.37 10.74
C GLU A 322 19.98 5.48 9.70
N LYS A 323 19.53 5.11 8.50
CA LYS A 323 19.20 6.06 7.43
C LYS A 323 17.90 6.81 7.66
N TYR A 324 16.84 6.11 8.09
CA TYR A 324 15.47 6.65 8.09
C TYR A 324 14.91 7.00 9.46
N MET A 325 15.50 6.49 10.54
CA MET A 325 15.04 6.68 11.91
C MET A 325 15.99 7.59 12.68
N PRO A 326 15.51 8.26 13.75
CA PRO A 326 16.37 9.06 14.61
C PRO A 326 17.54 8.23 15.17
N PRO A 327 18.73 8.82 15.34
CA PRO A 327 19.91 8.11 15.78
C PRO A 327 19.68 7.29 17.04
N ARG A 328 20.37 6.15 17.12
CA ARG A 328 20.39 5.21 18.24
C ARG A 328 20.95 5.84 19.52
N THR A 329 20.23 6.80 20.07
CA THR A 329 20.57 7.48 21.30
C THR A 329 19.98 6.72 22.48
N LYS A 330 20.73 6.65 23.59
CA LYS A 330 20.18 6.19 24.87
C LYS A 330 18.92 7.00 25.13
N ARG A 331 17.80 6.31 25.36
CA ARG A 331 16.48 6.84 25.74
C ARG A 331 16.57 8.27 26.29
N LYS A 332 16.56 9.29 25.42
CA LYS A 332 16.16 10.63 25.85
C LYS A 332 14.70 10.48 26.24
N LYS A 333 14.25 11.27 27.20
CA LYS A 333 12.94 11.28 27.85
C LYS A 333 11.77 11.55 26.89
N TYR A 334 11.80 11.00 25.68
CA TYR A 334 10.72 11.01 24.70
C TYR A 334 9.46 10.35 25.25
N ARG A 335 9.53 9.53 26.31
CA ARG A 335 8.32 8.96 26.89
C ARG A 335 7.34 10.03 27.41
N GLU A 336 7.79 11.20 27.88
CA GLU A 336 6.88 12.26 28.34
C GLU A 336 6.20 12.98 27.15
N GLU A 337 6.95 13.32 26.09
CA GLU A 337 6.35 13.88 24.87
C GLU A 337 5.47 12.85 24.14
N TRP A 338 5.82 11.56 24.18
CA TRP A 338 5.06 10.49 23.52
C TRP A 338 3.85 10.04 24.34
N GLU A 339 3.89 10.06 25.68
CA GLU A 339 2.70 9.90 26.53
C GLU A 339 1.80 11.13 26.42
N ASP A 340 2.29 12.36 26.21
CA ASP A 340 1.38 13.49 25.92
C ASP A 340 0.79 13.44 24.50
N ILE A 341 1.54 12.93 23.51
CA ILE A 341 1.04 12.68 22.16
C ILE A 341 0.05 11.50 22.16
N TYR A 342 0.25 10.43 22.94
CA TYR A 342 -0.55 9.20 22.93
C TYR A 342 -1.45 8.95 24.16
N ALA A 343 -1.42 9.74 25.23
CA ALA A 343 -2.36 9.64 26.36
C ALA A 343 -3.82 9.85 25.94
N PRO A 344 -4.13 10.67 24.90
CA PRO A 344 -5.45 10.68 24.29
C PRO A 344 -5.78 9.40 23.49
N TYR A 345 -4.78 8.58 23.16
CA TYR A 345 -4.91 7.36 22.36
C TYR A 345 -5.16 6.15 23.26
N ASP A 346 -4.46 6.01 24.39
CA ASP A 346 -4.70 4.92 25.35
C ASP A 346 -6.04 5.07 26.09
N LYS A 347 -6.51 6.32 26.31
CA LYS A 347 -7.88 6.58 26.83
C LYS A 347 -9.01 6.28 25.84
N HIS A 348 -8.69 5.96 24.58
CA HIS A 348 -9.67 5.65 23.52
C HIS A 348 -9.56 4.21 23.00
N TYR A 349 -8.77 3.36 23.67
CA TYR A 349 -8.77 1.91 23.50
C TYR A 349 -9.50 1.18 24.64
N GLU A 350 -10.06 1.90 25.61
CA GLU A 350 -11.23 1.39 26.32
C GLU A 350 -12.35 1.35 25.31
N CYS A 351 -12.76 0.15 24.91
CA CYS A 351 -13.97 -0.05 24.12
C CYS A 351 -15.07 0.76 24.81
N SER A 352 -15.64 1.75 24.13
CA SER A 352 -16.71 2.52 24.77
C SER A 352 -17.83 1.56 25.15
N GLN A 353 -18.55 1.80 26.25
CA GLN A 353 -19.67 0.94 26.67
C GLN A 353 -20.67 0.72 25.52
N GLU A 354 -20.89 1.75 24.69
CA GLU A 354 -21.72 1.67 23.49
C GLU A 354 -21.11 0.76 22.41
N GLU A 355 -19.78 0.72 22.24
CA GLU A 355 -19.11 -0.20 21.31
C GLU A 355 -19.07 -1.65 21.84
N GLU A 356 -18.94 -1.87 23.15
CA GLU A 356 -19.07 -3.20 23.75
C GLU A 356 -20.50 -3.73 23.60
N GLU A 357 -21.50 -2.87 23.85
CA GLU A 357 -22.92 -3.19 23.65
C GLU A 357 -23.24 -3.47 22.18
N LEU A 358 -22.71 -2.68 21.24
CA LEU A 358 -22.94 -2.89 19.81
C LEU A 358 -22.24 -4.16 19.28
N VAL A 359 -21.01 -4.42 19.72
CA VAL A 359 -20.29 -5.67 19.37
C VAL A 359 -21.00 -6.87 19.98
N GLN A 360 -21.51 -6.77 21.21
CA GLN A 360 -22.26 -7.82 21.86
C GLN A 360 -23.61 -8.07 21.18
N GLU A 361 -24.32 -7.01 20.78
CA GLU A 361 -25.56 -7.07 20.00
C GLU A 361 -25.34 -7.76 18.65
N ILE A 362 -24.28 -7.38 17.92
CA ILE A 362 -23.89 -8.03 16.66
C ILE A 362 -23.54 -9.50 16.86
N VAL A 363 -22.79 -9.83 17.92
CA VAL A 363 -22.45 -11.22 18.26
C VAL A 363 -23.70 -12.04 18.56
N ASP A 364 -24.69 -11.48 19.24
CA ASP A 364 -25.92 -12.18 19.61
C ASP A 364 -26.88 -12.31 18.42
N ILE A 365 -26.97 -11.31 17.54
CA ILE A 365 -27.64 -11.42 16.23
C ILE A 365 -27.01 -12.55 15.40
N VAL A 366 -25.68 -12.61 15.33
CA VAL A 366 -24.97 -13.65 14.58
C VAL A 366 -25.20 -15.05 15.18
N LYS A 367 -25.25 -15.18 16.52
CA LYS A 367 -25.60 -16.45 17.17
C LYS A 367 -27.04 -16.86 16.87
N GLU A 368 -27.97 -15.93 16.86
CA GLU A 368 -29.39 -16.24 16.57
C GLU A 368 -29.59 -16.63 15.12
N VAL A 369 -28.99 -15.92 14.16
CA VAL A 369 -29.00 -16.31 12.74
C VAL A 369 -28.40 -17.70 12.52
N ARG A 370 -27.34 -18.05 13.27
CA ARG A 370 -26.76 -19.41 13.22
C ARG A 370 -27.70 -20.46 13.81
N ARG A 371 -28.42 -20.16 14.87
CA ARG A 371 -29.43 -21.05 15.47
C ARG A 371 -30.62 -21.25 14.54
N GLU A 372 -31.13 -20.19 13.91
CA GLU A 372 -32.22 -20.30 12.95
C GLU A 372 -31.83 -21.12 11.72
N ARG A 373 -30.62 -20.93 11.20
CA ARG A 373 -30.09 -21.77 10.10
C ARG A 373 -29.91 -23.23 10.51
N ALA A 374 -29.47 -23.49 11.74
CA ALA A 374 -29.37 -24.85 12.26
C ALA A 374 -30.76 -25.50 12.46
N ARG A 375 -31.77 -24.74 12.90
CA ARG A 375 -33.16 -25.19 13.01
C ARG A 375 -33.78 -25.47 11.64
N ALA A 376 -33.55 -24.60 10.65
CA ALA A 376 -34.01 -24.81 9.28
C ALA A 376 -33.36 -26.06 8.66
N ALA A 377 -32.04 -26.23 8.84
CA ALA A 377 -31.32 -27.42 8.38
C ALA A 377 -31.78 -28.71 9.09
N ALA A 378 -32.22 -28.63 10.35
CA ALA A 378 -32.79 -29.76 11.08
C ALA A 378 -34.23 -30.06 10.68
N ALA A 379 -35.00 -29.07 10.22
CA ALA A 379 -36.35 -29.23 9.71
C ALA A 379 -36.39 -29.80 8.27
N ASP A 380 -35.33 -29.58 7.49
CA ASP A 380 -35.15 -30.11 6.13
C ASP A 380 -34.56 -31.54 6.09
N LEU A 381 -34.32 -32.17 7.25
CA LEU A 381 -33.96 -33.60 7.29
C LEU A 381 -35.23 -34.43 7.08
N PRO A 382 -35.32 -35.24 6.00
CA PRO A 382 -36.46 -36.11 5.78
C PRO A 382 -36.60 -37.10 6.94
N SER A 383 -37.81 -37.18 7.50
CA SER A 383 -38.17 -38.19 8.50
C SER A 383 -37.95 -39.58 7.89
N ASN A 384 -36.90 -40.28 8.33
CA ASN A 384 -36.73 -41.69 8.02
C ASN A 384 -37.86 -42.49 8.69
N THR A 385 -38.86 -42.85 7.89
CA THR A 385 -39.67 -44.06 8.02
C THR A 385 -39.72 -44.76 6.68
#